data_AF-A0A917RVJ1-F1
#
_entry.id   AF-A0A917RVJ1-F1
#
_cell.length_a   1.000
_cell.length_b   1.000
_cell.length_c   1.000
_cell.angle_alpha   90.00
_cell.angle_beta   90.00
_cell.angle_gamma   90.00
#
_symmetry.space_group_name_H-M   'P 1'
#
loop_
_entity.id
_entity.type
_entity.pdbx_description
1 polymer ?
#
loop_
_entity_poly.entity_id
_entity_poly.type
_entity_poly.pdbx_seq_one_letter_code
_entity_poly.pdbx_strand_id
1 'polypeptide(L)'
;MTDALPVTVDWTTPTITSRTTLTTHLWTAPPLQRSSPVHDRAFTALRDLGADYARFLPWWSSPKLSVPELDPPTAGRTSWDFHRLDEFVDDFLAAAEGRPVVANFATIPTWMFETPEPYALQDDPSAIHWDYEQGTEFRDPGLSEVAEHFERIGRWYIDGGFTDQFGIRHESGRDHRFAFWEVLCEPDVGHKLSPQVYTRLYDAVVARLRPLDAEMKFVGLSLSLVDFDPEYFWYFLDPANHTDGTPVDAFSFHFYAMPDILDPVTLRGNLPFEKWHSVLFSQADGFLRQVQLIESIKQRLSPETETHINEIGTFTPDILNPEPDAPEEYWALSAAVVTYLWSRLTELGIELVGVAEFLGYPGMVHGVSLLDWRTGEPNARYRALELLLANFGPGDTLHRAGSAPTLAAPDARIHGQAFACTDGQRRILLVNKYPEPVRVRFTDPVASIRTVDTSTGAGPAVTRPVDNGEVELGPFATAVAFVEPAAD
;
A
#
# COMPACT_ATOMS: atom_id res chain seq x y z
N MET A 1 -20.59 17.89 -30.92
CA MET A 1 -20.95 17.76 -29.50
C MET A 1 -20.99 16.27 -29.22
N THR A 2 -20.09 15.78 -28.37
CA THR A 2 -20.16 14.39 -27.89
C THR A 2 -21.33 14.29 -26.92
N ASP A 3 -22.25 13.36 -27.17
CA ASP A 3 -23.39 13.11 -26.30
C ASP A 3 -22.92 12.72 -24.89
N ALA A 4 -23.67 13.13 -23.86
CA ALA A 4 -23.37 12.80 -22.47
C ALA A 4 -23.54 11.28 -22.24
N LEU A 5 -22.55 10.67 -21.58
CA LEU A 5 -22.59 9.23 -21.26
C LEU A 5 -23.59 8.98 -20.12
N PRO A 6 -24.56 8.06 -20.27
CA PRO A 6 -25.51 7.78 -19.22
C PRO A 6 -24.86 7.04 -18.04
N VAL A 7 -25.16 7.49 -16.83
CA VAL A 7 -24.84 6.87 -15.55
C VAL A 7 -26.14 6.39 -14.93
N THR A 8 -26.36 5.08 -15.03
CA THR A 8 -27.53 4.39 -14.49
C THR A 8 -27.09 3.46 -13.38
N VAL A 9 -27.86 3.38 -12.30
CA VAL A 9 -27.62 2.45 -11.18
C VAL A 9 -28.77 1.47 -11.03
N ASP A 10 -28.46 0.19 -10.86
CA ASP A 10 -29.44 -0.81 -10.40
C ASP A 10 -29.36 -0.96 -8.87
N TRP A 11 -30.15 -0.14 -8.17
CA TRP A 11 -30.26 -0.21 -6.72
C TRP A 11 -30.98 -1.47 -6.20
N THR A 12 -31.60 -2.26 -7.08
CA THR A 12 -32.37 -3.45 -6.69
C THR A 12 -31.52 -4.72 -6.64
N THR A 13 -30.40 -4.73 -7.35
CA THR A 13 -29.47 -5.86 -7.40
C THR A 13 -28.15 -5.48 -6.73
N PRO A 14 -27.92 -5.87 -5.45
CA PRO A 14 -26.63 -5.66 -4.82
C PRO A 14 -25.57 -6.60 -5.43
N THR A 15 -24.34 -6.12 -5.56
CA THR A 15 -23.19 -6.93 -5.98
C THR A 15 -22.56 -7.65 -4.79
N ILE A 16 -22.20 -6.89 -3.74
CA ILE A 16 -21.58 -7.39 -2.50
C ILE A 16 -21.72 -6.33 -1.39
N THR A 17 -21.62 -6.73 -0.12
CA THR A 17 -21.35 -5.81 0.98
C THR A 17 -19.85 -5.71 1.20
N SER A 18 -19.30 -4.49 1.09
CA SER A 18 -17.87 -4.22 1.25
C SER A 18 -17.36 -4.74 2.59
N ARG A 19 -16.22 -5.43 2.55
CA ARG A 19 -15.38 -5.72 3.72
C ARG A 19 -14.08 -4.94 3.68
N THR A 20 -13.89 -4.14 2.64
CA THR A 20 -12.63 -3.54 2.26
C THR A 20 -12.33 -2.33 3.11
N THR A 21 -11.23 -2.38 3.84
CA THR A 21 -10.63 -1.21 4.46
C THR A 21 -9.60 -0.60 3.51
N LEU A 22 -9.79 0.66 3.15
CA LEU A 22 -8.83 1.44 2.38
C LEU A 22 -7.80 2.05 3.35
N THR A 23 -6.53 1.99 3.00
CA THR A 23 -5.45 2.51 3.85
C THR A 23 -4.25 2.99 3.04
N THR A 24 -3.13 3.29 3.71
CA THR A 24 -1.83 3.63 3.11
C THR A 24 -0.70 3.06 3.96
N HIS A 25 0.54 3.23 3.52
CA HIS A 25 1.71 2.80 4.29
C HIS A 25 2.83 3.84 4.22
N LEU A 26 3.62 3.89 5.30
CA LEU A 26 4.75 4.78 5.48
C LEU A 26 6.00 3.95 5.76
N TRP A 27 7.08 4.29 5.07
CA TRP A 27 8.41 3.74 5.33
C TRP A 27 9.37 4.77 5.95
N THR A 28 10.52 4.31 6.40
CA THR A 28 11.63 5.10 6.99
C THR A 28 12.37 5.92 5.94
N ALA A 29 11.67 6.85 5.29
CA ALA A 29 12.25 7.72 4.27
C ALA A 29 13.09 8.86 4.90
N PRO A 30 14.28 9.17 4.39
CA PRO A 30 15.09 10.32 4.84
C PRO A 30 14.34 11.67 4.89
N PRO A 31 13.44 12.02 3.94
CA PRO A 31 12.65 13.25 4.04
C PRO A 31 11.62 13.27 5.17
N LEU A 32 11.36 12.13 5.83
CA LEU A 32 10.50 12.00 7.01
C LEU A 32 11.31 12.04 8.33
N GLN A 33 12.62 12.31 8.31
CA GLN A 33 13.36 12.60 9.55
C GLN A 33 12.91 13.94 10.14
N ARG A 34 12.89 14.09 11.48
CA ARG A 34 12.51 15.34 12.18
C ARG A 34 13.30 16.58 11.77
N SER A 35 14.52 16.41 11.28
CA SER A 35 15.35 17.51 10.77
C SER A 35 14.92 18.02 9.38
N SER A 36 14.07 17.27 8.68
CA SER A 36 13.58 17.62 7.35
C SER A 36 12.51 18.70 7.42
N PRO A 37 12.51 19.69 6.50
CA PRO A 37 11.44 20.70 6.41
C PRO A 37 10.08 20.12 6.02
N VAL A 38 10.03 18.87 5.54
CA VAL A 38 8.81 18.16 5.12
C VAL A 38 8.12 17.44 6.28
N HIS A 39 8.86 17.12 7.35
CA HIS A 39 8.44 16.25 8.45
C HIS A 39 7.04 16.57 9.01
N ASP A 40 6.87 17.78 9.57
CA ASP A 40 5.65 18.13 10.31
C ASP A 40 4.42 18.13 9.40
N ARG A 41 4.60 18.56 8.15
CA ARG A 41 3.53 18.57 7.15
C ARG A 41 3.16 17.16 6.74
N ALA A 42 4.15 16.28 6.53
CA ALA A 42 3.91 14.90 6.16
C ALA A 42 3.17 14.13 7.26
N PHE A 43 3.60 14.21 8.52
CA PHE A 43 2.89 13.54 9.61
C PHE A 43 1.53 14.17 9.94
N THR A 44 1.34 15.47 9.69
CA THR A 44 0.01 16.09 9.72
C THR A 44 -0.88 15.52 8.63
N ALA A 45 -0.38 15.40 7.40
CA ALA A 45 -1.13 14.79 6.30
C ALA A 45 -1.47 13.31 6.57
N LEU A 46 -0.58 12.55 7.21
CA LEU A 46 -0.88 11.16 7.60
C LEU A 46 -2.01 11.11 8.63
N ARG A 47 -1.95 11.98 9.65
CA ARG A 47 -2.99 12.10 10.68
C ARG A 47 -4.34 12.48 10.07
N ASP A 48 -4.34 13.44 9.15
CA ASP A 48 -5.55 13.98 8.52
C ASP A 48 -6.25 12.98 7.60
N LEU A 49 -5.52 12.00 7.02
CA LEU A 49 -6.14 10.90 6.26
C LEU A 49 -7.09 10.08 7.13
N GLY A 50 -6.78 9.96 8.42
CA GLY A 50 -7.59 9.19 9.36
C GLY A 50 -7.72 7.71 9.03
N ALA A 51 -6.76 7.15 8.30
CA ALA A 51 -6.80 5.76 7.84
C ALA A 51 -6.57 4.77 9.00
N ASP A 52 -7.44 3.77 9.08
CA ASP A 52 -7.21 2.58 9.90
C ASP A 52 -6.24 1.62 9.18
N TYR A 53 -5.52 0.83 9.96
CA TYR A 53 -4.53 -0.15 9.50
C TYR A 53 -3.42 0.46 8.63
N ALA A 54 -3.07 1.72 8.85
CA ALA A 54 -1.88 2.28 8.23
C ALA A 54 -0.68 1.39 8.56
N ARG A 55 0.12 1.06 7.54
CA ARG A 55 1.24 0.12 7.67
C ARG A 55 2.56 0.87 7.82
N PHE A 56 3.37 0.49 8.81
CA PHE A 56 4.70 1.04 9.03
C PHE A 56 5.76 0.04 8.58
N LEU A 57 6.52 0.41 7.54
CA LEU A 57 7.49 -0.43 6.85
C LEU A 57 8.90 0.17 6.91
N PRO A 58 9.72 -0.13 7.92
CA PRO A 58 11.15 0.14 7.85
C PRO A 58 11.76 -0.65 6.69
N TRP A 59 12.16 0.05 5.62
CA TRP A 59 12.55 -0.57 4.35
C TRP A 59 14.05 -0.67 4.18
N TRP A 60 14.50 -1.72 3.47
CA TRP A 60 15.89 -2.17 3.46
C TRP A 60 16.86 -1.21 2.76
N SER A 61 16.35 -0.34 1.90
CA SER A 61 17.15 0.62 1.12
C SER A 61 17.71 1.78 1.96
N SER A 62 17.21 1.96 3.19
CA SER A 62 17.70 2.93 4.17
C SER A 62 18.09 2.21 5.49
N PRO A 63 19.06 1.27 5.45
CA PRO A 63 19.31 0.34 6.57
C PRO A 63 19.67 1.08 7.86
N LYS A 64 20.37 2.22 7.79
CA LYS A 64 20.68 3.04 8.98
C LYS A 64 19.47 3.67 9.65
N LEU A 65 18.35 3.82 8.95
CA LEU A 65 17.08 4.29 9.51
C LEU A 65 16.17 3.13 9.92
N SER A 66 16.34 1.96 9.29
CA SER A 66 15.40 0.84 9.38
C SER A 66 15.84 -0.30 10.28
N VAL A 67 17.14 -0.53 10.43
CA VAL A 67 17.69 -1.74 11.06
C VAL A 67 18.40 -1.38 12.36
N PRO A 68 17.90 -1.84 13.51
CA PRO A 68 18.53 -1.53 14.80
C PRO A 68 19.73 -2.42 15.13
N GLU A 69 19.98 -3.51 14.41
CA GLU A 69 21.09 -4.46 14.66
C GLU A 69 21.99 -4.59 13.43
N LEU A 70 22.64 -3.49 13.02
CA LEU A 70 23.39 -3.41 11.75
C LEU A 70 24.65 -4.28 11.70
N ASP A 71 25.28 -4.55 12.84
CA ASP A 71 26.51 -5.34 12.92
C ASP A 71 26.28 -6.65 13.68
N PRO A 72 26.97 -7.74 13.29
CA PRO A 72 26.87 -9.00 14.01
C PRO A 72 27.40 -8.85 15.46
N PRO A 73 26.78 -9.55 16.42
CA PRO A 73 27.28 -9.62 17.79
C PRO A 73 28.72 -10.12 17.84
N THR A 74 29.61 -9.41 18.53
CA THR A 74 31.04 -9.75 18.58
C THR A 74 31.68 -9.37 19.90
N ALA A 75 32.64 -10.19 20.35
CA ALA A 75 33.43 -9.95 21.58
C ALA A 75 32.59 -9.62 22.83
N GLY A 76 31.41 -10.25 22.98
CA GLY A 76 30.52 -10.03 24.12
C GLY A 76 29.71 -8.73 24.06
N ARG A 77 29.57 -8.11 22.88
CA ARG A 77 28.78 -6.90 22.65
C ARG A 77 27.84 -7.07 21.47
N THR A 78 26.67 -6.45 21.55
CA THR A 78 25.70 -6.32 20.46
C THR A 78 25.74 -4.91 19.85
N SER A 79 25.05 -4.74 18.72
CA SER A 79 24.98 -3.49 17.94
C SER A 79 23.61 -2.79 18.03
N TRP A 80 22.70 -3.26 18.90
CA TRP A 80 21.36 -2.70 19.08
C TRP A 80 21.37 -1.18 19.27
N ASP A 81 20.78 -0.48 18.31
CA ASP A 81 20.60 0.97 18.30
C ASP A 81 19.27 1.35 17.64
N PHE A 82 18.29 1.70 18.47
CA PHE A 82 16.95 2.06 18.02
C PHE A 82 16.77 3.57 17.79
N HIS A 83 17.76 4.42 18.11
CA HIS A 83 17.51 5.86 18.25
C HIS A 83 16.90 6.52 17.00
N ARG A 84 17.27 6.05 15.79
CA ARG A 84 16.75 6.57 14.53
C ARG A 84 15.37 6.02 14.23
N LEU A 85 15.22 4.71 14.32
CA LEU A 85 13.97 4.01 14.03
C LEU A 85 12.84 4.46 14.97
N ASP A 86 13.18 4.67 16.25
CA ASP A 86 12.25 5.13 17.28
C ASP A 86 11.59 6.47 16.93
N GLU A 87 12.29 7.40 16.27
CA GLU A 87 11.69 8.68 15.88
C GLU A 87 10.54 8.45 14.90
N PHE A 88 10.75 7.62 13.88
CA PHE A 88 9.72 7.31 12.88
C PHE A 88 8.54 6.55 13.50
N VAL A 89 8.81 5.57 14.36
CA VAL A 89 7.75 4.79 15.03
C VAL A 89 6.91 5.71 15.91
N ASP A 90 7.54 6.59 16.68
CA ASP A 90 6.83 7.50 17.59
C ASP A 90 5.98 8.52 16.84
N ASP A 91 6.52 9.10 15.78
CA ASP A 91 5.79 10.09 14.98
C ASP A 91 4.66 9.43 14.17
N PHE A 92 4.87 8.20 13.69
CA PHE A 92 3.83 7.38 13.04
C PHE A 92 2.69 7.03 14.00
N LEU A 93 2.99 6.52 15.20
CA LEU A 93 1.97 6.17 16.19
C LEU A 93 1.25 7.41 16.73
N ALA A 94 1.96 8.54 16.88
CA ALA A 94 1.35 9.81 17.23
C ALA A 94 0.40 10.32 16.13
N ALA A 95 0.70 10.08 14.85
CA ALA A 95 -0.19 10.39 13.73
C ALA A 95 -1.37 9.40 13.64
N ALA A 96 -1.20 8.16 14.10
CA ALA A 96 -2.27 7.17 14.15
C ALA A 96 -3.35 7.52 15.20
N GLU A 97 -3.04 8.32 16.22
CA GLU A 97 -4.00 8.76 17.26
C GLU A 97 -4.78 7.60 17.92
N GLY A 98 -4.13 6.44 18.07
CA GLY A 98 -4.72 5.24 18.67
C GLY A 98 -5.57 4.39 17.72
N ARG A 99 -5.66 4.74 16.43
CA ARG A 99 -6.21 3.86 15.39
C ARG A 99 -5.38 2.58 15.27
N PRO A 100 -5.99 1.45 14.86
CA PRO A 100 -5.24 0.22 14.61
C PRO A 100 -4.21 0.43 13.49
N VAL A 101 -3.02 -0.15 13.64
CA VAL A 101 -1.91 -0.04 12.69
C VAL A 101 -1.27 -1.40 12.43
N VAL A 102 -0.57 -1.53 11.30
CA VAL A 102 0.20 -2.73 10.93
C VAL A 102 1.69 -2.46 11.16
N ALA A 103 2.33 -3.29 11.98
CA ALA A 103 3.79 -3.31 12.11
C ALA A 103 4.39 -4.20 11.03
N ASN A 104 5.30 -3.66 10.21
CA ASN A 104 6.05 -4.45 9.24
C ASN A 104 7.54 -4.10 9.28
N PHE A 105 8.17 -4.39 10.42
CA PHE A 105 9.63 -4.39 10.55
C PHE A 105 10.19 -5.51 9.67
N ALA A 106 10.46 -5.19 8.40
CA ALA A 106 10.66 -6.19 7.36
C ALA A 106 12.13 -6.54 7.09
N THR A 107 13.04 -5.59 7.30
CA THR A 107 14.44 -5.77 6.92
C THR A 107 15.17 -6.70 7.87
N ILE A 108 15.66 -7.82 7.34
CA ILE A 108 16.60 -8.69 8.06
C ILE A 108 18.00 -8.07 7.94
N PRO A 109 18.80 -8.02 9.02
CA PRO A 109 20.19 -7.60 8.90
C PRO A 109 20.97 -8.50 7.94
N THR A 110 21.60 -7.91 6.92
CA THR A 110 22.31 -8.66 5.85
C THR A 110 23.36 -9.63 6.40
N TRP A 111 23.97 -9.33 7.54
CA TRP A 111 24.95 -10.21 8.17
C TRP A 111 24.37 -11.55 8.66
N MET A 112 23.04 -11.71 8.72
CA MET A 112 22.36 -12.99 9.02
C MET A 112 22.30 -13.94 7.82
N PHE A 113 22.79 -13.50 6.66
CA PHE A 113 22.94 -14.30 5.46
C PHE A 113 24.38 -14.67 5.20
N GLU A 114 24.59 -15.76 4.46
CA GLU A 114 25.88 -16.09 3.89
C GLU A 114 26.22 -15.09 2.78
N THR A 115 27.21 -14.24 3.03
CA THR A 115 27.74 -13.30 2.04
C THR A 115 29.23 -13.55 1.79
N PRO A 116 29.74 -13.28 0.57
CA PRO A 116 31.18 -13.41 0.28
C PRO A 116 32.04 -12.46 1.12
N GLU A 117 31.52 -11.26 1.37
CA GLU A 117 32.13 -10.23 2.21
C GLU A 117 31.05 -9.47 2.99
N PRO A 118 31.38 -8.86 4.15
CA PRO A 118 30.45 -7.99 4.87
C PRO A 118 30.04 -6.78 4.03
N TYR A 119 28.75 -6.43 4.08
CA TYR A 119 28.25 -5.24 3.40
C TYR A 119 28.80 -3.95 4.06
N ALA A 120 29.33 -3.04 3.24
CA ALA A 120 29.88 -1.76 3.72
C ALA A 120 28.81 -0.66 3.66
N LEU A 121 28.27 -0.30 4.83
CA LEU A 121 27.33 0.81 4.96
C LEU A 121 28.01 2.17 4.73
N GLN A 122 27.32 3.09 4.08
CA GLN A 122 27.78 4.46 3.91
C GLN A 122 27.56 5.25 5.20
N ASP A 123 28.43 6.23 5.49
CA ASP A 123 28.35 7.01 6.73
C ASP A 123 27.06 7.81 6.86
N ASP A 124 26.57 8.38 5.76
CA ASP A 124 25.33 9.15 5.70
C ASP A 124 24.11 8.25 5.97
N PRO A 125 23.33 8.49 7.04
CA PRO A 125 22.09 7.75 7.32
C PRO A 125 21.02 7.90 6.23
N SER A 126 21.12 8.93 5.39
CA SER A 126 20.19 9.19 4.28
C SER A 126 20.62 8.53 2.96
N ALA A 127 21.77 7.85 2.96
CA ALA A 127 22.27 7.17 1.76
C ALA A 127 21.33 6.03 1.35
N ILE A 128 21.09 5.95 0.05
CA ILE A 128 20.30 4.89 -0.57
C ILE A 128 21.20 3.67 -0.80
N HIS A 129 20.74 2.51 -0.35
CA HIS A 129 21.45 1.24 -0.42
C HIS A 129 20.66 0.18 -1.20
N TRP A 130 20.53 0.34 -2.52
CA TRP A 130 19.82 -0.60 -3.42
C TRP A 130 20.39 -2.03 -3.45
N ASP A 131 21.60 -2.23 -2.94
CA ASP A 131 22.31 -3.51 -2.88
C ASP A 131 22.54 -4.01 -1.45
N TYR A 132 21.81 -3.48 -0.46
CA TYR A 132 21.94 -3.87 0.95
C TYR A 132 21.60 -5.35 1.19
N GLU A 133 20.47 -5.83 0.65
CA GLU A 133 20.05 -7.23 0.79
C GLU A 133 20.92 -8.14 -0.08
N GLN A 134 21.88 -8.82 0.54
CA GLN A 134 22.81 -9.74 -0.12
C GLN A 134 22.74 -11.14 0.49
N GLY A 135 23.08 -12.15 -0.31
CA GLY A 135 23.00 -13.55 0.09
C GLY A 135 21.58 -14.10 0.00
N THR A 136 21.48 -15.40 -0.29
CA THR A 136 20.20 -16.12 -0.46
C THR A 136 20.04 -17.27 0.53
N GLU A 137 21.06 -17.53 1.34
CA GLU A 137 21.07 -18.59 2.34
C GLU A 137 21.31 -17.98 3.72
N PHE A 138 20.50 -18.36 4.71
CA PHE A 138 20.70 -17.96 6.09
C PHE A 138 21.95 -18.64 6.66
N ARG A 139 22.78 -17.88 7.37
CA ARG A 139 23.94 -18.45 8.07
C ARG A 139 23.56 -19.32 9.27
N ASP A 140 22.35 -19.11 9.80
CA ASP A 140 21.67 -20.03 10.72
C ASP A 140 20.54 -20.76 9.99
N PRO A 141 20.77 -22.01 9.52
CA PRO A 141 19.74 -22.79 8.85
C PRO A 141 18.52 -23.12 9.72
N GLY A 142 18.66 -22.99 11.05
CA GLY A 142 17.58 -23.18 12.01
C GLY A 142 16.67 -21.97 12.17
N LEU A 143 16.99 -20.84 11.52
CA LEU A 143 16.23 -19.58 11.53
C LEU A 143 16.02 -18.96 12.92
N SER A 144 16.69 -19.48 13.94
CA SER A 144 16.52 -19.03 15.33
C SER A 144 17.10 -17.64 15.52
N GLU A 145 18.22 -17.34 14.87
CA GLU A 145 18.85 -16.02 14.94
C GLU A 145 17.93 -14.91 14.39
N VAL A 146 17.30 -15.14 13.23
CA VAL A 146 16.38 -14.18 12.61
C VAL A 146 15.08 -14.08 13.41
N ALA A 147 14.54 -15.20 13.90
CA ALA A 147 13.34 -15.18 14.73
C ALA A 147 13.57 -14.43 16.06
N GLU A 148 14.74 -14.59 16.68
CA GLU A 148 15.12 -13.85 17.89
C GLU A 148 15.35 -12.36 17.61
N HIS A 149 15.85 -12.00 16.43
CA HIS A 149 15.97 -10.61 16.02
C HIS A 149 14.61 -9.91 16.01
N PHE A 150 13.61 -10.51 15.34
CA PHE A 150 12.25 -9.97 15.34
C PHE A 150 11.60 -10.02 16.73
N GLU A 151 11.86 -11.06 17.53
CA GLU A 151 11.40 -11.12 18.93
C GLU A 151 11.92 -9.91 19.73
N ARG A 152 13.20 -9.57 19.58
CA ARG A 152 13.82 -8.43 20.29
C ARG A 152 13.23 -7.10 19.85
N ILE A 153 12.95 -6.91 18.55
CA ILE A 153 12.22 -5.74 18.05
C ILE A 153 10.80 -5.70 18.63
N GLY A 154 10.08 -6.83 18.61
CA GLY A 154 8.75 -6.95 19.20
C GLY A 154 8.75 -6.56 20.68
N ARG A 155 9.66 -7.13 21.46
CA ARG A 155 9.81 -6.82 22.90
C ARG A 155 10.23 -5.37 23.15
N TRP A 156 11.04 -4.78 22.29
CA TRP A 156 11.41 -3.37 22.38
C TRP A 156 10.18 -2.48 22.32
N TYR A 157 9.23 -2.73 21.42
CA TYR A 157 8.03 -1.91 21.29
C TYR A 157 6.86 -2.33 22.19
N ILE A 158 6.69 -3.62 22.47
CA ILE A 158 5.50 -4.19 23.14
C ILE A 158 5.71 -4.42 24.65
N ASP A 159 6.92 -4.85 25.05
CA ASP A 159 7.27 -5.27 26.43
C ASP A 159 8.17 -4.27 27.16
N GLY A 160 8.51 -3.15 26.52
CA GLY A 160 9.37 -2.11 27.09
C GLY A 160 10.86 -2.44 27.09
N GLY A 161 11.29 -3.51 26.42
CA GLY A 161 12.70 -3.88 26.28
C GLY A 161 12.97 -5.39 26.29
N PHE A 162 14.21 -5.78 26.02
CA PHE A 162 14.66 -7.18 25.96
C PHE A 162 16.03 -7.39 26.61
N THR A 163 16.36 -8.64 26.92
CA THR A 163 17.71 -9.03 27.31
C THR A 163 18.39 -9.70 26.12
N ASP A 164 19.59 -9.24 25.78
CA ASP A 164 20.35 -9.79 24.65
C ASP A 164 21.03 -11.12 25.01
N GLN A 165 21.65 -11.74 24.01
CA GLN A 165 22.38 -13.01 24.11
C GLN A 165 23.60 -12.98 25.04
N PHE A 166 24.05 -11.80 25.48
CA PHE A 166 25.13 -11.65 26.47
C PHE A 166 24.61 -11.29 27.87
N GLY A 167 23.28 -11.29 28.06
CA GLY A 167 22.64 -11.01 29.34
C GLY A 167 22.53 -9.52 29.66
N ILE A 168 22.76 -8.63 28.68
CA ILE A 168 22.60 -7.19 28.86
C ILE A 168 21.13 -6.83 28.61
N ARG A 169 20.54 -6.10 29.55
CA ARG A 169 19.17 -5.58 29.44
C ARG A 169 19.17 -4.26 28.66
N HIS A 170 18.33 -4.19 27.64
CA HIS A 170 18.02 -3.00 26.87
C HIS A 170 16.59 -2.56 27.22
N GLU A 171 16.40 -1.30 27.59
CA GLU A 171 15.11 -0.75 28.05
C GLU A 171 14.65 0.35 27.08
N SER A 172 13.40 0.27 26.63
CA SER A 172 12.70 1.29 25.85
C SER A 172 11.64 2.03 26.67
N GLY A 173 11.04 1.35 27.65
CA GLY A 173 9.89 1.85 28.40
C GLY A 173 8.59 1.96 27.59
N ARG A 174 8.53 1.36 26.38
CA ARG A 174 7.37 1.37 25.48
C ARG A 174 6.39 0.25 25.80
N ASP A 175 5.12 0.45 25.47
CA ASP A 175 4.03 -0.53 25.66
C ASP A 175 3.05 -0.50 24.47
N HIS A 176 3.59 -0.35 23.27
CA HIS A 176 2.84 -0.20 22.04
C HIS A 176 2.03 -1.47 21.72
N ARG A 177 0.99 -1.30 20.92
CA ARG A 177 0.11 -2.37 20.43
C ARG A 177 -0.11 -2.20 18.95
N PHE A 178 -0.10 -3.31 18.22
CA PHE A 178 -0.28 -3.37 16.77
C PHE A 178 -1.43 -4.31 16.47
N ALA A 179 -2.30 -3.92 15.52
CA ALA A 179 -3.42 -4.78 15.15
C ALA A 179 -2.93 -6.00 14.35
N PHE A 180 -1.91 -5.79 13.52
CA PHE A 180 -1.24 -6.83 12.78
C PHE A 180 0.29 -6.69 12.90
N TRP A 181 0.97 -7.82 12.87
CA TRP A 181 2.37 -7.92 12.51
C TRP A 181 2.51 -8.61 11.16
N GLU A 182 3.06 -7.91 10.18
CA GLU A 182 3.38 -8.48 8.88
C GLU A 182 4.82 -8.96 8.86
N VAL A 183 5.03 -10.21 8.44
CA VAL A 183 6.35 -10.84 8.45
C VAL A 183 7.04 -10.65 7.10
N LEU A 184 8.03 -9.74 7.10
CA LEU A 184 8.78 -9.28 5.94
C LEU A 184 7.96 -8.49 4.91
N CYS A 185 8.66 -8.00 3.90
CA CYS A 185 8.14 -7.28 2.74
C CYS A 185 8.96 -7.77 1.54
N GLU A 186 8.30 -8.17 0.46
CA GLU A 186 8.91 -8.64 -0.79
C GLU A 186 10.03 -9.69 -0.61
N PRO A 187 9.78 -10.78 0.13
CA PRO A 187 10.79 -11.82 0.37
C PRO A 187 11.27 -12.51 -0.92
N ASP A 188 10.52 -12.34 -2.02
CA ASP A 188 10.80 -12.87 -3.35
C ASP A 188 11.86 -12.07 -4.15
N VAL A 189 12.25 -10.86 -3.71
CA VAL A 189 13.15 -9.98 -4.48
C VAL A 189 14.60 -9.98 -4.01
N GLY A 190 14.88 -9.43 -2.83
CA GLY A 190 16.26 -9.18 -2.41
C GLY A 190 16.99 -10.47 -2.06
N HIS A 191 16.64 -11.06 -0.91
CA HIS A 191 17.18 -12.36 -0.48
C HIS A 191 16.59 -13.56 -1.24
N LYS A 192 15.51 -13.36 -2.03
CA LYS A 192 14.89 -14.38 -2.91
C LYS A 192 14.54 -15.67 -2.17
N LEU A 193 13.90 -15.53 -1.01
CA LEU A 193 13.52 -16.66 -0.18
C LEU A 193 12.48 -17.51 -0.89
N SER A 194 12.77 -18.79 -1.15
CA SER A 194 11.77 -19.68 -1.75
C SER A 194 10.50 -19.78 -0.88
N PRO A 195 9.34 -20.17 -1.44
CA PRO A 195 8.10 -20.35 -0.67
C PRO A 195 8.29 -21.20 0.60
N GLN A 196 9.10 -22.26 0.50
CA GLN A 196 9.38 -23.19 1.60
C GLN A 196 10.27 -22.56 2.68
N VAL A 197 11.27 -21.78 2.29
CA VAL A 197 12.15 -21.08 3.24
C VAL A 197 11.37 -19.98 3.95
N TYR A 198 10.61 -19.18 3.19
CA TYR A 198 9.77 -18.12 3.73
C TYR A 198 8.73 -18.66 4.71
N THR A 199 8.02 -19.74 4.36
CA THR A 199 6.98 -20.33 5.26
C THR A 199 7.57 -20.81 6.58
N ARG A 200 8.76 -21.44 6.58
CA ARG A 200 9.46 -21.81 7.82
C ARG A 200 9.89 -20.60 8.64
N LEU A 201 10.32 -19.53 7.97
CA LEU A 201 10.69 -18.29 8.64
C LEU A 201 9.47 -17.61 9.26
N TYR A 202 8.36 -17.55 8.53
CA TYR A 202 7.08 -17.06 9.03
C TYR A 202 6.69 -17.78 10.32
N ASP A 203 6.67 -19.11 10.31
CA ASP A 203 6.38 -19.91 11.51
C ASP A 203 7.30 -19.58 12.68
N ALA A 204 8.61 -19.50 12.42
CA ALA A 204 9.60 -19.22 13.46
C ALA A 204 9.40 -17.84 14.09
N VAL A 205 9.11 -16.81 13.27
CA VAL A 205 8.85 -15.45 13.73
C VAL A 205 7.54 -15.36 14.50
N VAL A 206 6.45 -15.92 13.96
CA VAL A 206 5.13 -15.89 14.60
C VAL A 206 5.15 -16.62 15.94
N ALA A 207 5.85 -17.75 16.04
CA ALA A 207 5.99 -18.49 17.29
C ALA A 207 6.64 -17.66 18.41
N ARG A 208 7.53 -16.72 18.06
CA ARG A 208 8.19 -15.82 19.03
C ARG A 208 7.37 -14.59 19.36
N LEU A 209 6.63 -14.05 18.40
CA LEU A 209 5.89 -12.79 18.55
C LEU A 209 4.49 -12.97 19.16
N ARG A 210 3.80 -14.06 18.85
CA ARG A 210 2.43 -14.31 19.35
C ARG A 210 2.30 -14.26 20.88
N PRO A 211 3.27 -14.71 21.70
CA PRO A 211 3.18 -14.57 23.15
C PRO A 211 3.25 -13.12 23.68
N LEU A 212 3.74 -12.16 22.88
CA LEU A 212 3.90 -10.77 23.31
C LEU A 212 2.55 -10.02 23.35
N ASP A 213 1.65 -10.37 22.45
CA ASP A 213 0.30 -9.82 22.38
C ASP A 213 -0.68 -10.87 21.83
N ALA A 214 -1.67 -11.25 22.64
CA ALA A 214 -2.63 -12.27 22.29
C ALA A 214 -3.71 -11.80 21.29
N GLU A 215 -3.87 -10.48 21.12
CA GLU A 215 -4.82 -9.88 20.18
C GLU A 215 -4.18 -9.55 18.82
N MET A 216 -2.85 -9.48 18.76
CA MET A 216 -2.10 -9.21 17.54
C MET A 216 -2.25 -10.35 16.53
N LYS A 217 -2.70 -9.99 15.32
CA LYS A 217 -2.83 -10.89 14.17
C LYS A 217 -1.55 -10.90 13.31
N PHE A 218 -1.42 -11.87 12.41
CA PHE A 218 -0.24 -12.03 11.56
C PHE A 218 -0.56 -12.04 10.06
N VAL A 219 0.23 -11.27 9.30
CA VAL A 219 0.18 -11.21 7.83
C VAL A 219 1.45 -11.80 7.24
N GLY A 220 1.33 -12.63 6.21
CA GLY A 220 2.47 -13.18 5.49
C GLY A 220 2.53 -12.80 4.01
N LEU A 221 3.59 -13.26 3.37
CA LEU A 221 3.97 -13.08 1.97
C LEU A 221 4.44 -11.66 1.59
N SER A 222 3.56 -10.67 1.52
CA SER A 222 3.88 -9.31 1.03
C SER A 222 4.67 -9.31 -0.29
N LEU A 223 4.26 -10.17 -1.25
CA LEU A 223 5.03 -10.43 -2.47
C LEU A 223 5.12 -9.21 -3.39
N SER A 224 6.27 -9.07 -4.04
CA SER A 224 6.51 -8.01 -5.02
C SER A 224 5.75 -8.22 -6.34
N LEU A 225 5.86 -7.23 -7.23
CA LEU A 225 5.37 -7.31 -8.61
C LEU A 225 6.37 -7.96 -9.61
N VAL A 226 7.61 -8.23 -9.19
CA VAL A 226 8.75 -8.47 -10.11
C VAL A 226 8.70 -9.87 -10.72
N ASP A 227 8.18 -10.86 -10.00
CA ASP A 227 7.95 -12.20 -10.52
C ASP A 227 6.69 -12.82 -9.91
N PHE A 228 5.65 -13.02 -10.74
CA PHE A 228 4.45 -13.70 -10.28
C PHE A 228 4.68 -15.21 -10.25
N ASP A 229 5.08 -15.72 -9.09
CA ASP A 229 5.17 -17.16 -8.82
C ASP A 229 3.98 -17.64 -7.98
N PRO A 230 3.00 -18.35 -8.57
CA PRO A 230 1.83 -18.84 -7.84
C PRO A 230 2.17 -19.89 -6.79
N GLU A 231 3.37 -20.48 -6.80
CA GLU A 231 3.79 -21.46 -5.80
C GLU A 231 3.85 -20.87 -4.39
N TYR A 232 4.12 -19.57 -4.22
CA TYR A 232 4.02 -18.92 -2.91
C TYR A 232 2.63 -19.08 -2.31
N PHE A 233 1.57 -18.83 -3.08
CA PHE A 233 0.20 -18.96 -2.60
C PHE A 233 -0.20 -20.42 -2.37
N TRP A 234 0.19 -21.34 -3.27
CA TRP A 234 -0.10 -22.77 -3.09
C TRP A 234 0.58 -23.35 -1.86
N TYR A 235 1.83 -22.97 -1.60
CA TYR A 235 2.61 -23.51 -0.51
C TYR A 235 2.23 -22.86 0.83
N PHE A 236 2.19 -21.54 0.90
CA PHE A 236 1.92 -20.80 2.14
C PHE A 236 0.47 -20.97 2.61
N LEU A 237 -0.52 -20.97 1.71
CA LEU A 237 -1.92 -21.08 2.15
C LEU A 237 -2.33 -22.51 2.50
N ASP A 238 -1.50 -23.53 2.25
CA ASP A 238 -1.77 -24.90 2.68
C ASP A 238 -1.36 -25.08 4.16
N PRO A 239 -2.32 -25.30 5.08
CA PRO A 239 -2.01 -25.47 6.50
C PRO A 239 -1.05 -26.63 6.79
N ALA A 240 -0.92 -27.61 5.88
CA ALA A 240 0.00 -28.74 6.04
C ALA A 240 1.49 -28.34 5.94
N ASN A 241 1.79 -27.15 5.40
CA ASN A 241 3.15 -26.62 5.29
C ASN A 241 3.57 -25.75 6.48
N HIS A 242 2.65 -25.47 7.39
CA HIS A 242 2.88 -24.70 8.61
C HIS A 242 3.08 -25.60 9.82
N THR A 243 3.79 -25.06 10.81
CA THR A 243 3.89 -25.62 12.16
C THR A 243 2.52 -25.61 12.82
N ASP A 244 2.15 -26.72 13.47
CA ASP A 244 0.85 -26.88 14.13
C ASP A 244 0.51 -25.69 15.05
N GLY A 245 -0.58 -24.99 14.73
CA GLY A 245 -1.10 -23.89 15.54
C GLY A 245 -0.53 -22.51 15.22
N THR A 246 0.35 -22.36 14.22
CA THR A 246 0.71 -21.05 13.67
C THR A 246 -0.54 -20.41 13.04
N PRO A 247 -0.96 -19.20 13.47
CA PRO A 247 -2.05 -18.47 12.80
C PRO A 247 -1.58 -17.94 11.44
N VAL A 248 -2.48 -17.96 10.46
CA VAL A 248 -2.35 -17.26 9.17
C VAL A 248 -3.60 -16.40 9.02
N ASP A 249 -3.59 -15.24 9.68
CA ASP A 249 -4.78 -14.36 9.74
C ASP A 249 -5.01 -13.64 8.42
N ALA A 250 -3.92 -13.23 7.74
CA ALA A 250 -3.97 -12.68 6.40
C ALA A 250 -2.72 -13.04 5.59
N PHE A 251 -2.81 -12.86 4.27
CA PHE A 251 -1.65 -12.82 3.38
C PHE A 251 -1.74 -11.61 2.47
N SER A 252 -0.59 -11.16 1.96
CA SER A 252 -0.51 -9.96 1.14
C SER A 252 0.37 -10.07 -0.10
N PHE A 253 0.12 -9.20 -1.06
CA PHE A 253 0.89 -9.06 -2.29
C PHE A 253 0.63 -7.69 -2.94
N HIS A 254 1.61 -7.22 -3.72
CA HIS A 254 1.68 -5.84 -4.20
C HIS A 254 1.28 -5.73 -5.67
N PHE A 255 0.94 -4.51 -6.08
CA PHE A 255 0.79 -4.16 -7.48
C PHE A 255 1.17 -2.72 -7.78
N TYR A 256 2.06 -2.53 -8.75
CA TYR A 256 2.32 -1.23 -9.32
C TYR A 256 2.21 -1.30 -10.84
N ALA A 257 1.36 -0.45 -11.41
CA ALA A 257 1.33 -0.29 -12.85
C ALA A 257 2.44 0.69 -13.29
N MET A 258 3.16 0.37 -14.36
CA MET A 258 4.21 1.26 -14.87
C MET A 258 4.38 1.17 -16.39
N PRO A 259 4.82 2.24 -17.05
CA PRO A 259 5.34 2.15 -18.40
C PRO A 259 6.60 1.28 -18.45
N ASP A 260 6.93 0.74 -19.62
CA ASP A 260 8.20 0.02 -19.80
C ASP A 260 9.38 0.91 -19.40
N ILE A 261 10.26 0.37 -18.55
CA ILE A 261 11.48 1.02 -18.07
C ILE A 261 12.63 0.66 -19.00
N LEU A 262 12.93 1.54 -19.95
CA LEU A 262 14.10 1.45 -20.81
C LEU A 262 15.31 2.16 -20.21
N ASP A 263 15.08 3.27 -19.51
CA ASP A 263 16.09 3.99 -18.74
C ASP A 263 15.51 4.35 -17.35
N PRO A 264 16.02 3.78 -16.26
CA PRO A 264 15.48 4.03 -14.93
C PRO A 264 15.91 5.38 -14.34
N VAL A 265 16.79 6.14 -14.99
CA VAL A 265 17.36 7.40 -14.45
C VAL A 265 16.77 8.63 -15.14
N THR A 266 16.19 8.49 -16.33
CA THR A 266 15.59 9.62 -17.05
C THR A 266 14.35 9.21 -17.84
N LEU A 267 13.37 10.12 -17.98
CA LEU A 267 12.23 9.93 -18.88
C LEU A 267 12.62 9.82 -20.36
N ARG A 268 13.83 10.25 -20.74
CA ARG A 268 14.26 10.25 -22.14
C ARG A 268 14.36 8.82 -22.68
N GLY A 269 13.61 8.54 -23.74
CA GLY A 269 13.65 7.24 -24.42
C GLY A 269 12.64 6.24 -23.87
N ASN A 270 12.10 6.48 -22.67
CA ASN A 270 10.94 5.76 -22.15
C ASN A 270 9.67 6.10 -22.93
N LEU A 271 8.60 5.33 -22.71
CA LEU A 271 7.29 5.56 -23.30
C LEU A 271 6.80 6.99 -22.98
N PRO A 272 6.28 7.76 -23.95
CA PRO A 272 5.82 9.13 -23.70
C PRO A 272 4.51 9.15 -22.90
N PHE A 273 4.32 10.20 -22.10
CA PHE A 273 3.25 10.33 -21.11
C PHE A 273 1.84 10.10 -21.68
N GLU A 274 1.56 10.54 -22.90
CA GLU A 274 0.24 10.43 -23.54
C GLU A 274 -0.20 8.97 -23.72
N LYS A 275 0.73 8.02 -23.67
CA LYS A 275 0.47 6.58 -23.77
C LYS A 275 0.29 5.89 -22.42
N TRP A 276 0.69 6.52 -21.32
CA TRP A 276 0.73 5.88 -20.01
C TRP A 276 -0.65 5.39 -19.58
N HIS A 277 -1.70 6.21 -19.73
CA HIS A 277 -3.06 5.83 -19.32
C HIS A 277 -3.48 4.46 -19.86
N SER A 278 -3.22 4.20 -21.15
CA SER A 278 -3.61 2.94 -21.80
C SER A 278 -2.85 1.74 -21.24
N VAL A 279 -1.56 1.92 -20.94
CA VAL A 279 -0.71 0.86 -20.37
C VAL A 279 -1.10 0.59 -18.92
N LEU A 280 -1.27 1.63 -18.11
CA LEU A 280 -1.58 1.50 -16.69
C LEU A 280 -2.92 0.83 -16.45
N PHE A 281 -3.98 1.25 -17.16
CA PHE A 281 -5.30 0.60 -17.03
C PHE A 281 -5.30 -0.84 -17.57
N SER A 282 -4.54 -1.13 -18.62
CA SER A 282 -4.41 -2.51 -19.14
C SER A 282 -3.72 -3.43 -18.14
N GLN A 283 -2.66 -2.96 -17.46
CA GLN A 283 -1.99 -3.70 -16.40
C GLN A 283 -2.92 -3.89 -15.19
N ALA A 284 -3.68 -2.86 -14.80
CA ALA A 284 -4.68 -2.96 -13.74
C ALA A 284 -5.72 -4.06 -14.04
N ASP A 285 -6.22 -4.13 -15.27
CA ASP A 285 -7.14 -5.20 -15.69
C ASP A 285 -6.49 -6.59 -15.67
N GLY A 286 -5.20 -6.68 -16.01
CA GLY A 286 -4.42 -7.92 -15.89
C GLY A 286 -4.29 -8.37 -14.45
N PHE A 287 -3.97 -7.44 -13.54
CA PHE A 287 -3.84 -7.70 -12.12
C PHE A 287 -5.16 -8.16 -11.48
N LEU A 288 -6.29 -7.55 -11.83
CA LEU A 288 -7.60 -7.98 -11.31
C LEU A 288 -7.91 -9.45 -11.65
N ARG A 289 -7.40 -9.96 -12.78
CA ARG A 289 -7.51 -11.40 -13.14
C ARG A 289 -6.56 -12.26 -12.32
N GLN A 290 -5.37 -11.77 -11.99
CA GLN A 290 -4.44 -12.45 -11.09
C GLN A 290 -5.03 -12.55 -9.68
N VAL A 291 -5.64 -11.47 -9.17
CA VAL A 291 -6.35 -11.48 -7.87
C VAL A 291 -7.43 -12.56 -7.85
N GLN A 292 -8.25 -12.67 -8.91
CA GLN A 292 -9.27 -13.73 -9.00
C GLN A 292 -8.68 -15.14 -8.97
N LEU A 293 -7.52 -15.35 -9.60
CA LEU A 293 -6.80 -16.63 -9.53
C LEU A 293 -6.33 -16.91 -8.09
N ILE A 294 -5.71 -15.94 -7.44
CA ILE A 294 -5.20 -16.07 -6.06
C ILE A 294 -6.35 -16.33 -5.09
N GLU A 295 -7.46 -15.61 -5.20
CA GLU A 295 -8.66 -15.83 -4.39
C GLU A 295 -9.22 -17.26 -4.57
N SER A 296 -9.10 -17.84 -5.77
CA SER A 296 -9.51 -19.23 -5.99
C SER A 296 -8.60 -20.25 -5.28
N ILE A 297 -7.31 -19.93 -5.11
CA ILE A 297 -6.34 -20.74 -4.36
C ILE A 297 -6.67 -20.63 -2.86
N LYS A 298 -6.82 -19.40 -2.34
CA LYS A 298 -7.23 -19.13 -0.95
C LYS A 298 -8.51 -19.86 -0.59
N GLN A 299 -9.56 -19.73 -1.40
CA GLN A 299 -10.86 -20.36 -1.16
C GLN A 299 -10.77 -21.89 -1.03
N ARG A 300 -9.77 -22.50 -1.68
CA ARG A 300 -9.53 -23.94 -1.63
C ARG A 300 -8.73 -24.35 -0.39
N LEU A 301 -7.69 -23.59 -0.03
CA LEU A 301 -6.71 -24.01 0.97
C LEU A 301 -6.95 -23.38 2.35
N SER A 302 -7.26 -22.09 2.40
CA SER A 302 -7.47 -21.32 3.63
C SER A 302 -8.58 -20.27 3.47
N PRO A 303 -9.87 -20.69 3.38
CA PRO A 303 -10.98 -19.79 3.06
C PRO A 303 -11.27 -18.70 4.09
N GLU A 304 -10.76 -18.85 5.32
CA GLU A 304 -10.94 -17.88 6.41
C GLU A 304 -9.79 -16.86 6.52
N THR A 305 -8.68 -17.07 5.80
CA THR A 305 -7.56 -16.11 5.76
C THR A 305 -7.97 -14.88 4.97
N GLU A 306 -7.68 -13.69 5.50
CA GLU A 306 -7.93 -12.41 4.83
C GLU A 306 -6.94 -12.19 3.68
N THR A 307 -7.40 -11.54 2.61
CA THR A 307 -6.55 -11.12 1.50
C THR A 307 -6.29 -9.62 1.61
N HIS A 308 -5.01 -9.26 1.73
CA HIS A 308 -4.57 -7.88 1.79
C HIS A 308 -3.81 -7.53 0.51
N ILE A 309 -4.21 -6.47 -0.19
CA ILE A 309 -3.37 -5.87 -1.23
C ILE A 309 -2.83 -4.59 -0.62
N ASN A 310 -1.82 -4.75 0.24
CA ASN A 310 -1.27 -3.73 1.13
C ASN A 310 -0.46 -2.65 0.39
N GLU A 311 -0.16 -2.87 -0.89
CA GLU A 311 0.44 -1.87 -1.78
C GLU A 311 -0.19 -1.91 -3.18
N ILE A 312 -0.92 -0.84 -3.54
CA ILE A 312 -1.29 -0.52 -4.91
C ILE A 312 -0.79 0.86 -5.31
N GLY A 313 -0.22 0.97 -6.51
CA GLY A 313 0.23 2.26 -7.00
C GLY A 313 0.57 2.28 -8.48
N THR A 314 1.28 3.33 -8.86
CA THR A 314 1.87 3.43 -10.20
C THR A 314 3.27 4.01 -10.08
N PHE A 315 4.16 3.68 -11.02
CA PHE A 315 5.48 4.31 -11.14
C PHE A 315 5.57 5.22 -12.36
N THR A 316 6.47 6.20 -12.29
CA THR A 316 7.09 6.76 -13.49
C THR A 316 8.22 5.82 -13.94
N PRO A 317 8.63 5.81 -15.21
CA PRO A 317 9.63 4.86 -15.67
C PRO A 317 11.06 5.20 -15.19
N ASP A 318 11.29 6.42 -14.70
CA ASP A 318 12.56 6.92 -14.20
C ASP A 318 12.71 6.78 -12.67
N ILE A 319 12.46 5.57 -12.17
CA ILE A 319 12.38 5.23 -10.73
C ILE A 319 13.66 5.59 -9.92
N LEU A 320 14.83 5.63 -10.55
CA LEU A 320 16.13 5.93 -9.95
C LEU A 320 16.61 7.37 -10.24
N ASN A 321 15.76 8.20 -10.83
CA ASN A 321 16.14 9.57 -11.18
C ASN A 321 16.48 10.39 -9.91
N PRO A 322 17.71 10.92 -9.76
CA PRO A 322 18.10 11.71 -8.60
C PRO A 322 17.53 13.14 -8.60
N GLU A 323 16.97 13.58 -9.73
CA GLU A 323 16.34 14.90 -9.88
C GLU A 323 15.05 14.77 -10.73
N PRO A 324 14.04 14.05 -10.23
CA PRO A 324 12.83 13.79 -10.99
C PRO A 324 11.95 15.03 -11.12
N ASP A 325 11.25 15.04 -12.26
CA ASP A 325 10.19 15.98 -12.58
C ASP A 325 8.99 15.18 -13.12
N ALA A 326 8.07 14.84 -12.21
CA ALA A 326 6.87 14.09 -12.56
C ALA A 326 5.91 15.02 -13.33
N PRO A 327 5.36 14.59 -14.48
CA PRO A 327 4.36 15.39 -15.20
C PRO A 327 3.21 15.78 -14.27
N GLU A 328 2.76 17.04 -14.28
CA GLU A 328 1.71 17.51 -13.34
C GLU A 328 0.44 16.64 -13.42
N GLU A 329 0.07 16.24 -14.62
CA GLU A 329 -1.09 15.41 -14.92
C GLU A 329 -0.96 13.95 -14.43
N TYR A 330 0.27 13.49 -14.16
CA TYR A 330 0.56 12.14 -13.70
C TYR A 330 -0.12 11.82 -12.38
N TRP A 331 -0.16 12.77 -11.45
CA TRP A 331 -0.75 12.54 -10.13
C TRP A 331 -2.27 12.26 -10.24
N ALA A 332 -2.96 12.95 -11.15
CA ALA A 332 -4.38 12.70 -11.43
C ALA A 332 -4.59 11.38 -12.19
N LEU A 333 -3.75 11.06 -13.17
CA LEU A 333 -3.78 9.76 -13.85
C LEU A 333 -3.61 8.61 -12.83
N SER A 334 -2.63 8.73 -11.96
CA SER A 334 -2.39 7.71 -10.96
C SER A 334 -3.53 7.60 -9.94
N ALA A 335 -4.08 8.75 -9.49
CA ALA A 335 -5.27 8.78 -8.66
C ALA A 335 -6.44 8.00 -9.30
N ALA A 336 -6.66 8.17 -10.60
CA ALA A 336 -7.69 7.45 -11.35
C ALA A 336 -7.42 5.93 -11.38
N VAL A 337 -6.16 5.51 -11.62
CA VAL A 337 -5.79 4.08 -11.64
C VAL A 337 -5.97 3.44 -10.26
N VAL A 338 -5.47 4.08 -9.20
CA VAL A 338 -5.62 3.60 -7.82
C VAL A 338 -7.09 3.52 -7.41
N THR A 339 -7.89 4.53 -7.74
CA THR A 339 -9.33 4.55 -7.45
C THR A 339 -10.07 3.44 -8.20
N TYR A 340 -9.72 3.22 -9.48
CA TYR A 340 -10.25 2.11 -10.26
C TYR A 340 -9.91 0.76 -9.61
N LEU A 341 -8.65 0.53 -9.28
CA LEU A 341 -8.20 -0.69 -8.59
C LEU A 341 -8.96 -0.89 -7.28
N TRP A 342 -8.96 0.09 -6.38
CA TRP A 342 -9.68 -0.01 -5.11
C TRP A 342 -11.15 -0.39 -5.30
N SER A 343 -11.86 0.28 -6.23
CA SER A 343 -13.27 -0.01 -6.48
C SER A 343 -13.49 -1.43 -6.99
N ARG A 344 -12.62 -1.93 -7.89
CA ARG A 344 -12.72 -3.28 -8.45
C ARG A 344 -12.31 -4.35 -7.44
N LEU A 345 -11.30 -4.09 -6.61
CA LEU A 345 -10.88 -4.98 -5.52
C LEU A 345 -11.96 -5.07 -4.42
N THR A 346 -12.65 -3.96 -4.15
CA THR A 346 -13.82 -3.95 -3.25
C THR A 346 -14.95 -4.81 -3.81
N GLU A 347 -15.21 -4.76 -5.12
CA GLU A 347 -16.18 -5.63 -5.79
C GLU A 347 -15.80 -7.12 -5.72
N LEU A 348 -14.49 -7.43 -5.70
CA LEU A 348 -13.97 -8.78 -5.52
C LEU A 348 -13.98 -9.27 -4.07
N GLY A 349 -14.29 -8.40 -3.11
CA GLY A 349 -14.40 -8.76 -1.68
C GLY A 349 -13.09 -8.77 -0.92
N ILE A 350 -12.03 -8.11 -1.43
CA ILE A 350 -10.72 -8.01 -0.77
C ILE A 350 -10.83 -7.23 0.54
N GLU A 351 -10.24 -7.76 1.61
CA GLU A 351 -10.41 -7.23 2.97
C GLU A 351 -9.62 -5.93 3.23
N LEU A 352 -8.43 -5.77 2.65
CA LEU A 352 -7.62 -4.55 2.82
C LEU A 352 -6.96 -4.14 1.50
N VAL A 353 -7.01 -2.84 1.20
CA VAL A 353 -6.32 -2.23 0.05
C VAL A 353 -5.51 -1.03 0.53
N GLY A 354 -4.18 -1.11 0.44
CA GLY A 354 -3.25 -0.04 0.81
C GLY A 354 -2.77 0.73 -0.41
N VAL A 355 -2.90 2.07 -0.39
CA VAL A 355 -2.38 2.93 -1.45
C VAL A 355 -0.93 3.27 -1.16
N ALA A 356 -0.08 2.92 -2.13
CA ALA A 356 1.35 3.04 -2.07
C ALA A 356 1.87 4.28 -2.84
N GLU A 357 2.86 5.00 -2.33
CA GLU A 357 3.39 4.99 -0.96
C GLU A 357 3.21 6.38 -0.37
N PHE A 358 3.22 6.49 0.96
CA PHE A 358 3.01 7.78 1.60
C PHE A 358 4.05 8.83 1.19
N LEU A 359 5.32 8.44 1.05
CA LEU A 359 6.36 9.35 0.56
C LEU A 359 7.48 8.66 -0.25
N GLY A 360 7.42 8.80 -1.57
CA GLY A 360 8.55 8.54 -2.46
C GLY A 360 9.40 9.80 -2.67
N TYR A 361 10.68 9.66 -3.06
CA TYR A 361 11.59 10.80 -3.21
C TYR A 361 12.67 10.55 -4.28
N PRO A 362 13.48 11.56 -4.63
CA PRO A 362 14.48 11.41 -5.69
C PRO A 362 15.46 10.26 -5.43
N GLY A 363 15.72 9.46 -6.47
CA GLY A 363 16.49 8.22 -6.39
C GLY A 363 15.74 7.02 -5.81
N MET A 364 14.50 7.23 -5.33
CA MET A 364 13.69 6.27 -4.58
C MET A 364 12.22 6.29 -5.00
N VAL A 365 11.99 5.78 -6.22
CA VAL A 365 10.65 5.48 -6.77
C VAL A 365 9.66 6.62 -6.62
N HIS A 366 10.11 7.87 -6.80
CA HIS A 366 9.37 9.10 -6.50
C HIS A 366 7.91 9.13 -7.02
N GLY A 367 7.62 8.45 -8.13
CA GLY A 367 6.29 8.34 -8.72
C GLY A 367 5.24 7.69 -7.80
N VAL A 368 5.62 6.98 -6.73
CA VAL A 368 4.67 6.42 -5.78
C VAL A 368 4.05 7.45 -4.83
N SER A 369 4.69 8.60 -4.68
CA SER A 369 4.45 9.48 -3.54
C SER A 369 3.00 9.98 -3.47
N LEU A 370 2.44 10.06 -2.26
CA LEU A 370 1.20 10.78 -1.97
C LEU A 370 1.45 12.27 -1.69
N LEU A 371 2.67 12.63 -1.28
CA LEU A 371 3.05 14.01 -0.98
C LEU A 371 4.18 14.47 -1.91
N ASP A 372 4.29 15.77 -2.13
CA ASP A 372 5.47 16.37 -2.72
C ASP A 372 6.64 16.30 -1.72
N TRP A 373 7.72 15.61 -2.10
CA TRP A 373 8.89 15.37 -1.25
C TRP A 373 9.74 16.62 -0.98
N ARG A 374 9.44 17.77 -1.59
CA ARG A 374 10.14 19.04 -1.34
C ARG A 374 9.39 19.91 -0.34
N THR A 375 8.05 19.83 -0.35
CA THR A 375 7.16 20.74 0.38
C THR A 375 6.31 20.07 1.46
N GLY A 376 6.14 18.74 1.39
CA GLY A 376 5.22 17.98 2.22
C GLY A 376 3.75 18.20 1.89
N GLU A 377 3.45 18.86 0.77
CA GLU A 377 2.07 19.13 0.35
C GLU A 377 1.45 17.91 -0.32
N PRO A 378 0.17 17.60 -0.06
CA PRO A 378 -0.57 16.58 -0.80
C PRO A 378 -0.55 16.77 -2.32
N ASN A 379 -0.51 15.68 -3.07
CA ASN A 379 -0.79 15.69 -4.51
C ASN A 379 -2.20 15.13 -4.82
N ALA A 380 -2.58 15.10 -6.10
CA ALA A 380 -3.90 14.63 -6.51
C ALA A 380 -4.19 13.17 -6.10
N ARG A 381 -3.18 12.30 -5.98
CA ARG A 381 -3.37 10.91 -5.49
C ARG A 381 -3.76 10.88 -4.02
N TYR A 382 -3.08 11.66 -3.17
CA TYR A 382 -3.49 11.84 -1.77
C TYR A 382 -4.93 12.36 -1.69
N ARG A 383 -5.28 13.36 -2.49
CA ARG A 383 -6.61 13.99 -2.46
C ARG A 383 -7.71 13.03 -2.90
N ALA A 384 -7.42 12.13 -3.84
CA ALA A 384 -8.33 11.05 -4.18
C ALA A 384 -8.47 10.04 -3.04
N LEU A 385 -7.36 9.62 -2.41
CA LEU A 385 -7.39 8.75 -1.23
C LEU A 385 -8.23 9.36 -0.09
N GLU A 386 -8.00 10.63 0.25
CA GLU A 386 -8.78 11.41 1.21
C GLU A 386 -10.27 11.43 0.84
N LEU A 387 -10.59 11.65 -0.44
CA LEU A 387 -11.97 11.64 -0.92
C LEU A 387 -12.63 10.25 -0.76
N LEU A 388 -11.90 9.16 -1.01
CA LEU A 388 -12.43 7.81 -0.86
C LEU A 388 -12.66 7.45 0.61
N LEU A 389 -11.68 7.68 1.47
CA LEU A 389 -11.76 7.44 2.92
C LEU A 389 -12.92 8.20 3.57
N ALA A 390 -13.20 9.42 3.11
CA ALA A 390 -14.29 10.23 3.64
C ALA A 390 -15.70 9.77 3.20
N ASN A 391 -15.82 8.87 2.22
CA ASN A 391 -17.12 8.55 1.60
C ASN A 391 -17.48 7.07 1.56
N PHE A 392 -16.52 6.18 1.71
CA PHE A 392 -16.73 4.74 1.56
C PHE A 392 -16.00 3.96 2.65
N GLY A 393 -16.58 2.84 3.06
CA GLY A 393 -15.95 1.95 4.03
C GLY A 393 -16.56 0.55 4.11
N PRO A 394 -16.04 -0.30 5.00
CA PRO A 394 -16.64 -1.60 5.29
C PRO A 394 -18.11 -1.47 5.68
N GLY A 395 -18.94 -2.39 5.20
CA GLY A 395 -20.40 -2.41 5.41
C GLY A 395 -21.22 -1.72 4.33
N ASP A 396 -20.60 -0.91 3.46
CA ASP A 396 -21.30 -0.31 2.32
C ASP A 396 -21.74 -1.39 1.32
N THR A 397 -22.96 -1.28 0.80
CA THR A 397 -23.47 -2.24 -0.20
C THR A 397 -23.23 -1.72 -1.61
N LEU A 398 -22.51 -2.50 -2.42
CA LEU A 398 -22.13 -2.16 -3.77
C LEU A 398 -23.26 -2.44 -4.76
N HIS A 399 -23.45 -1.53 -5.71
CA HIS A 399 -24.37 -1.64 -6.84
C HIS A 399 -23.68 -1.24 -8.14
N ARG A 400 -23.95 -1.96 -9.22
CA ARG A 400 -23.35 -1.64 -10.51
C ARG A 400 -23.83 -0.26 -11.01
N ALA A 401 -22.90 0.58 -11.44
CA ALA A 401 -23.20 1.91 -11.98
C ALA A 401 -22.53 2.13 -13.34
N GLY A 402 -23.22 2.83 -14.25
CA GLY A 402 -22.69 3.22 -15.55
C GLY A 402 -23.25 2.40 -16.72
N SER A 403 -22.67 2.60 -17.89
CA SER A 403 -23.08 1.92 -19.11
C SER A 403 -22.45 0.52 -19.19
N ALA A 404 -23.26 -0.50 -19.49
CA ALA A 404 -22.74 -1.85 -19.73
C ALA A 404 -21.79 -1.84 -20.95
N PRO A 405 -20.65 -2.55 -20.88
CA PRO A 405 -19.76 -2.69 -22.04
C PRO A 405 -20.54 -3.31 -23.20
N THR A 406 -20.26 -2.84 -24.41
CA THR A 406 -20.91 -3.34 -25.64
C THR A 406 -19.87 -3.96 -26.55
N LEU A 407 -20.30 -4.78 -27.52
CA LEU A 407 -19.37 -5.32 -28.52
C LEU A 407 -18.62 -4.21 -29.29
N ALA A 408 -19.24 -3.03 -29.46
CA ALA A 408 -18.64 -1.88 -30.14
C ALA A 408 -17.76 -1.01 -29.23
N ALA A 409 -17.92 -1.14 -27.90
CA ALA A 409 -17.17 -0.41 -26.89
C ALA A 409 -16.97 -1.32 -25.67
N PRO A 410 -16.03 -2.29 -25.74
CA PRO A 410 -15.81 -3.27 -24.68
C PRO A 410 -15.13 -2.66 -23.45
N ASP A 411 -14.39 -1.56 -23.64
CA ASP A 411 -13.85 -0.75 -22.55
C ASP A 411 -14.69 0.51 -22.36
N ALA A 412 -15.12 0.74 -21.12
CA ALA A 412 -15.89 1.92 -20.76
C ALA A 412 -14.94 3.10 -20.52
N ARG A 413 -15.22 4.24 -21.15
CA ARG A 413 -14.44 5.47 -20.95
C ARG A 413 -14.43 5.93 -19.48
N ILE A 414 -15.52 5.64 -18.78
CA ILE A 414 -15.74 5.91 -17.36
C ILE A 414 -15.95 4.58 -16.64
N HIS A 415 -15.23 4.37 -15.54
CA HIS A 415 -15.61 3.35 -14.55
C HIS A 415 -16.63 3.95 -13.58
N GLY A 416 -17.65 3.17 -13.21
CA GLY A 416 -18.69 3.57 -12.28
C GLY A 416 -19.01 2.47 -11.27
N GLN A 417 -19.15 2.87 -10.00
CA GLN A 417 -19.57 1.97 -8.93
C GLN A 417 -20.46 2.76 -7.96
N ALA A 418 -21.63 2.24 -7.64
CA ALA A 418 -22.54 2.84 -6.67
C ALA A 418 -22.48 2.11 -5.33
N PHE A 419 -22.80 2.86 -4.27
CA PHE A 419 -22.76 2.42 -2.89
C PHE A 419 -24.01 2.89 -2.16
N ALA A 420 -24.71 1.96 -1.51
CA ALA A 420 -25.64 2.27 -0.44
C ALA A 420 -24.85 2.20 0.88
N CYS A 421 -24.53 3.36 1.42
CA CYS A 421 -23.58 3.49 2.51
C CYS A 421 -24.22 3.27 3.88
N THR A 422 -23.39 2.89 4.85
CA THR A 422 -23.82 2.58 6.23
C THR A 422 -24.46 3.76 6.97
N ASP A 423 -24.20 4.99 6.54
CA ASP A 423 -24.83 6.21 7.05
C ASP A 423 -26.22 6.50 6.43
N GLY A 424 -26.73 5.60 5.59
CA GLY A 424 -28.02 5.71 4.92
C GLY A 424 -28.00 6.56 3.64
N GLN A 425 -26.85 7.10 3.24
CA GLN A 425 -26.71 7.86 2.00
C GLN A 425 -26.40 6.94 0.81
N ARG A 426 -26.74 7.40 -0.40
CA ARG A 426 -26.38 6.74 -1.65
C ARG A 426 -25.35 7.59 -2.38
N ARG A 427 -24.27 6.95 -2.83
CA ARG A 427 -23.14 7.59 -3.49
C ARG A 427 -22.77 6.85 -4.75
N ILE A 428 -22.30 7.58 -5.76
CA ILE A 428 -21.79 6.99 -7.01
C ILE A 428 -20.35 7.46 -7.21
N LEU A 429 -19.42 6.50 -7.21
CA LEU A 429 -18.04 6.72 -7.62
C LEU A 429 -17.95 6.69 -9.15
N LEU A 430 -17.28 7.67 -9.72
CA LEU A 430 -16.93 7.74 -11.15
C LEU A 430 -15.42 7.97 -11.31
N VAL A 431 -14.83 7.28 -12.27
CA VAL A 431 -13.42 7.45 -12.65
C VAL A 431 -13.33 7.69 -14.15
N ASN A 432 -12.80 8.85 -14.57
CA ASN A 432 -12.42 9.09 -15.96
C ASN A 432 -11.07 8.44 -16.25
N LYS A 433 -11.03 7.47 -17.16
CA LYS A 433 -9.80 6.74 -17.51
C LYS A 433 -8.93 7.47 -18.55
N TYR A 434 -9.38 8.64 -19.02
CA TYR A 434 -8.84 9.30 -20.21
C TYR A 434 -8.36 10.74 -19.95
N PRO A 435 -7.39 11.22 -20.75
CA PRO A 435 -6.85 12.59 -20.64
C PRO A 435 -7.81 13.66 -21.17
N GLU A 436 -8.90 13.28 -21.84
CA GLU A 436 -9.91 14.23 -22.29
C GLU A 436 -11.09 14.29 -21.31
N PRO A 437 -11.69 15.48 -21.11
CA PRO A 437 -12.90 15.61 -20.31
C PRO A 437 -14.07 14.86 -20.94
N VAL A 438 -15.04 14.48 -20.11
CA VAL A 438 -16.20 13.71 -20.54
C VAL A 438 -17.45 14.16 -19.80
N ARG A 439 -18.53 14.33 -20.54
CA ARG A 439 -19.82 14.66 -19.98
C ARG A 439 -20.57 13.39 -19.61
N VAL A 440 -21.12 13.37 -18.40
CA VAL A 440 -21.96 12.28 -17.91
C VAL A 440 -23.36 12.82 -17.61
N ARG A 441 -24.37 11.94 -17.72
CA ARG A 441 -25.76 12.23 -17.37
C ARG A 441 -26.29 11.19 -16.40
N PHE A 442 -26.71 11.60 -15.21
CA PHE A 442 -27.29 10.73 -14.20
C PHE A 442 -28.78 10.46 -14.47
N THR A 443 -29.21 9.23 -14.22
CA THR A 443 -30.65 8.90 -14.12
C THR A 443 -31.19 9.15 -12.72
N ASP A 444 -30.32 9.06 -11.72
CA ASP A 444 -30.63 9.37 -10.32
C ASP A 444 -30.62 10.89 -10.07
N PRO A 445 -31.39 11.37 -9.07
CA PRO A 445 -31.36 12.77 -8.68
C PRO A 445 -30.04 13.09 -7.98
N VAL A 446 -29.10 13.68 -8.71
CA VAL A 446 -27.80 14.12 -8.20
C VAL A 446 -27.74 15.65 -8.34
N ALA A 447 -27.55 16.36 -7.23
CA ALA A 447 -27.41 17.82 -7.23
C ALA A 447 -25.95 18.29 -7.27
N SER A 448 -25.03 17.48 -6.74
CA SER A 448 -23.61 17.84 -6.70
C SER A 448 -22.69 16.62 -6.76
N ILE A 449 -21.46 16.89 -7.20
CA ILE A 449 -20.37 15.91 -7.28
C ILE A 449 -19.09 16.53 -6.71
N ARG A 450 -18.31 15.76 -5.96
CA ARG A 450 -16.95 16.15 -5.52
C ARG A 450 -15.91 15.49 -6.40
N THR A 451 -14.95 16.25 -6.90
CA THR A 451 -14.00 15.79 -7.92
C THR A 451 -12.56 16.14 -7.55
N VAL A 452 -11.64 15.20 -7.82
CA VAL A 452 -10.19 15.39 -7.88
C VAL A 452 -9.75 15.07 -9.31
N ASP A 453 -9.13 16.02 -10.00
CA ASP A 453 -8.68 15.89 -11.39
C ASP A 453 -7.44 16.77 -11.64
N THR A 454 -6.99 16.86 -12.89
CA THR A 454 -5.81 17.68 -13.26
C THR A 454 -5.94 19.16 -12.89
N SER A 455 -7.15 19.70 -12.72
CA SER A 455 -7.37 21.09 -12.30
C SER A 455 -7.25 21.30 -10.79
N THR A 456 -7.30 20.23 -10.00
CA THR A 456 -7.23 20.33 -8.53
C THR A 456 -5.81 20.44 -7.99
N GLY A 457 -4.82 19.88 -8.71
CA GLY A 457 -3.42 19.87 -8.26
C GLY A 457 -3.28 19.31 -6.84
N ALA A 458 -2.68 20.11 -5.95
CA ALA A 458 -2.51 19.81 -4.52
C ALA A 458 -3.73 20.14 -3.64
N GLY A 459 -4.72 20.85 -4.21
CA GLY A 459 -5.91 21.33 -3.50
C GLY A 459 -6.92 20.22 -3.16
N PRO A 460 -7.81 20.45 -2.18
CA PRO A 460 -8.86 19.50 -1.83
C PRO A 460 -9.83 19.24 -2.98
N ALA A 461 -10.58 18.13 -2.88
CA ALA A 461 -11.64 17.81 -3.83
C ALA A 461 -12.65 18.95 -3.97
N VAL A 462 -12.94 19.35 -5.22
CA VAL A 462 -13.82 20.48 -5.55
C VAL A 462 -15.25 20.00 -5.74
N THR A 463 -16.21 20.72 -5.16
CA THR A 463 -17.64 20.45 -5.38
C THR A 463 -18.12 21.16 -6.64
N ARG A 464 -18.78 20.43 -7.54
CA ARG A 464 -19.38 20.94 -8.77
C ARG A 464 -20.89 20.68 -8.76
N PRO A 465 -21.72 21.64 -9.21
CA PRO A 465 -23.15 21.41 -9.39
C PRO A 465 -23.39 20.44 -10.55
N VAL A 466 -24.48 19.68 -10.46
CA VAL A 466 -24.99 18.85 -11.56
C VAL A 466 -26.23 19.54 -12.13
N ASP A 467 -26.12 20.02 -13.36
CA ASP A 467 -27.15 20.85 -14.00
C ASP A 467 -27.95 20.01 -15.00
N ASN A 468 -29.27 19.96 -14.84
CA ASN A 468 -30.16 19.12 -15.65
C ASN A 468 -29.73 17.64 -15.68
N GLY A 469 -29.18 17.14 -14.57
CA GLY A 469 -28.66 15.78 -14.45
C GLY A 469 -27.31 15.56 -15.15
N GLU A 470 -26.67 16.60 -15.69
CA GLU A 470 -25.39 16.51 -16.39
C GLU A 470 -24.25 17.22 -15.66
N VAL A 471 -23.05 16.67 -15.79
CA VAL A 471 -21.81 17.30 -15.33
C VAL A 471 -20.64 16.85 -16.19
N GLU A 472 -19.61 17.70 -16.28
CA GLU A 472 -18.36 17.37 -16.95
C GLU A 472 -17.32 16.87 -15.92
N LEU A 473 -16.81 15.68 -16.17
CA LEU A 473 -15.65 15.12 -15.47
C LEU A 473 -14.38 15.52 -16.22
N GLY A 474 -13.43 16.11 -15.48
CA GLY A 474 -12.14 16.50 -16.04
C GLY A 474 -11.27 15.30 -16.43
N PRO A 475 -10.11 15.56 -17.08
CA PRO A 475 -9.09 14.54 -17.36
C PRO A 475 -8.73 13.76 -16.10
N PHE A 476 -8.73 12.43 -16.19
CA PHE A 476 -8.36 11.54 -15.07
C PHE A 476 -9.12 11.80 -13.75
N ALA A 477 -10.34 12.33 -13.83
CA ALA A 477 -11.13 12.66 -12.66
C ALA A 477 -11.48 11.42 -11.82
N THR A 478 -11.20 11.51 -10.52
CA THR A 478 -11.84 10.71 -9.47
C THR A 478 -12.98 11.52 -8.86
N ALA A 479 -14.19 10.98 -8.85
CA ALA A 479 -15.38 11.74 -8.47
C ALA A 479 -16.39 10.94 -7.64
N VAL A 480 -17.02 11.61 -6.68
CA VAL A 480 -18.09 11.07 -5.84
C VAL A 480 -19.34 11.93 -5.99
N ALA A 481 -20.38 11.37 -6.57
CA ALA A 481 -21.69 11.99 -6.73
C ALA A 481 -22.62 11.59 -5.57
N PHE A 482 -23.36 12.57 -5.04
CA PHE A 482 -24.29 12.38 -3.92
C PHE A 482 -25.71 12.26 -4.46
N VAL A 483 -26.34 11.11 -4.23
CA VAL A 483 -27.70 10.86 -4.68
C VAL A 483 -28.67 11.40 -3.64
N GLU A 484 -29.56 12.28 -4.06
CA GLU A 484 -30.60 12.81 -3.21
C GLU A 484 -31.63 11.72 -2.88
N PRO A 485 -32.20 11.73 -1.66
CA PRO A 485 -33.38 10.95 -1.37
C PRO A 485 -34.47 11.28 -2.40
N ALA A 486 -35.24 10.28 -2.82
CA ALA A 486 -36.41 10.55 -3.64
C ALA A 486 -37.31 11.56 -2.91
N ALA A 487 -37.68 12.66 -3.59
CA ALA A 487 -38.69 13.56 -3.06
C ALA A 487 -40.03 12.81 -3.01
N ASP A 488 -40.60 12.69 -1.81
CA ASP A 488 -41.91 12.08 -1.57
C ASP A 488 -43.05 12.75 -2.36
#